data_AF-A0A2P6VQB8-F1
#
_entry.id   AF-A0A2P6VQB8-F1
#
_cell.length_a   1.000
_cell.length_b   1.000
_cell.length_c   1.000
_cell.angle_alpha   90.00
_cell.angle_beta   90.00
_cell.angle_gamma   90.00
#
_symmetry.space_group_name_H-M   'P 1'
#
loop_
_entity.id
_entity.type
_entity.pdbx_description
1 polymer ?
#
loop_
_entity_poly.entity_id
_entity_poly.type
_entity_poly.pdbx_seq_one_letter_code
_entity_poly.pdbx_strand_id
1 'polypeptide(L)'
;MASLPSGTSQFFLDFFPAAHAALQHRLPNLWDQMQPGWLAAACPEVALPLGCSGCSGGSGAAAPFLLRNPSLLPVQLAGVAVAVAGLVHLRAPRWAYLRASLLFFAAMQTSSIVCHVLATRGSGLWHAALLADVAATGASSLCLLASQALPAPTTTAGAAAATRRCWAGAAAVVAGVATLRSLPWVPEATYIGTTALASAATGLGLLRRWAALPAHARVRHLPALALAGLGVAAMVLSLPLDPLLCAAAGPWLGTVPVLFAGCDLGFAALVLLAADGEGLAAAGGGRAEKAD
;
A
#
# COMPACT_ATOMS: atom_id res chain seq x y z
N MET A 1 12.97 -1.71 33.79
CA MET A 1 11.97 -2.14 32.79
C MET A 1 12.49 -1.72 31.43
N ALA A 2 12.67 -2.67 30.50
CA ALA A 2 13.07 -2.32 29.14
C ALA A 2 11.89 -1.66 28.42
N SER A 3 12.09 -0.46 27.89
CA SER A 3 11.11 0.21 27.03
C SER A 3 10.96 -0.61 25.75
N LEU A 4 9.73 -1.00 25.40
CA LEU A 4 9.44 -1.57 24.08
C LEU A 4 9.74 -0.49 23.01
N PRO A 5 10.30 -0.86 21.84
CA PRO A 5 10.49 0.09 20.73
C PRO A 5 9.15 0.73 20.31
N SER A 6 9.18 1.94 19.70
CA SER A 6 7.93 2.57 19.18
C SER A 6 7.23 1.65 18.19
N GLY A 7 5.93 1.87 17.97
CA GLY A 7 5.16 1.22 16.92
C GLY A 7 5.82 1.35 15.53
N THR A 8 6.42 2.51 15.21
CA THR A 8 7.13 2.70 13.93
C THR A 8 8.51 2.04 13.91
N SER A 9 9.34 2.19 14.96
CA SER A 9 10.63 1.47 15.06
C SER A 9 10.43 -0.02 15.00
N GLN A 10 9.44 -0.53 15.71
CA GLN A 10 9.10 -1.95 15.76
C GLN A 10 8.53 -2.41 14.42
N PHE A 11 7.72 -1.62 13.72
CA PHE A 11 7.31 -1.90 12.35
C PHE A 11 8.52 -2.04 11.43
N PHE A 12 9.49 -1.12 11.52
CA PHE A 12 10.72 -1.18 10.72
C PHE A 12 11.60 -2.38 11.07
N LEU A 13 11.71 -2.73 12.35
CA LEU A 13 12.47 -3.89 12.80
C LEU A 13 11.78 -5.22 12.42
N ASP A 14 10.45 -5.26 12.49
CA ASP A 14 9.66 -6.46 12.19
C ASP A 14 9.62 -6.74 10.67
N PHE A 15 9.57 -5.69 9.83
CA PHE A 15 9.49 -5.83 8.36
C PHE A 15 10.84 -5.68 7.65
N PHE A 16 11.73 -4.85 8.19
CA PHE A 16 12.97 -4.44 7.55
C PHE A 16 14.24 -4.66 8.42
N PRO A 17 14.44 -5.87 8.98
CA PRO A 17 15.60 -6.15 9.84
C PRO A 17 16.96 -6.11 9.12
N ALA A 18 17.04 -6.46 7.83
CA ALA A 18 18.28 -6.37 7.05
C ALA A 18 18.65 -4.94 6.68
N ALA A 19 17.69 -4.12 6.21
CA ALA A 19 17.93 -2.71 5.93
C ALA A 19 18.36 -2.00 7.20
N HIS A 20 17.70 -2.31 8.32
CA HIS A 20 18.07 -1.82 9.64
C HIS A 20 19.50 -2.23 10.02
N ALA A 21 19.84 -3.52 9.95
CA ALA A 21 21.18 -4.01 10.27
C ALA A 21 22.26 -3.42 9.34
N ALA A 22 21.96 -3.27 8.04
CA ALA A 22 22.87 -2.67 7.07
C ALA A 22 23.07 -1.17 7.31
N LEU A 23 22.00 -0.43 7.63
CA LEU A 23 22.06 0.98 8.00
C LEU A 23 22.84 1.16 9.30
N GLN A 24 22.56 0.36 10.33
CA GLN A 24 23.31 0.40 11.59
C GLN A 24 24.79 0.08 11.38
N HIS A 25 25.13 -0.88 10.53
CA HIS A 25 26.53 -1.21 10.24
C HIS A 25 27.25 -0.09 9.47
N ARG A 26 26.60 0.52 8.47
CA ARG A 26 27.25 1.53 7.61
C ARG A 26 27.21 2.94 8.18
N LEU A 27 26.15 3.28 8.91
CA LEU A 27 25.85 4.60 9.44
C LEU A 27 25.22 4.44 10.84
N PRO A 28 25.97 3.95 11.84
CA PRO A 28 25.44 3.61 13.16
C PRO A 28 24.72 4.78 13.82
N ASN A 29 25.25 6.00 13.65
CA ASN A 29 24.66 7.21 14.21
C ASN A 29 23.43 7.71 13.45
N LEU A 30 23.28 7.35 12.17
CA LEU A 30 22.16 7.85 11.36
C LEU A 30 20.84 7.24 11.83
N TRP A 31 20.83 5.96 12.20
CA TRP A 31 19.62 5.32 12.71
C TRP A 31 19.15 5.97 14.02
N ASP A 32 20.07 6.14 14.97
CA ASP A 32 19.77 6.78 16.25
C ASP A 32 19.36 8.25 16.09
N GLN A 33 19.83 8.92 15.03
CA GLN A 33 19.39 10.27 14.66
C GLN A 33 18.01 10.30 13.99
N MET A 34 17.68 9.31 13.17
CA MET A 34 16.37 9.22 12.49
C MET A 34 15.28 8.72 13.42
N GLN A 35 15.61 7.86 14.38
CA GLN A 35 14.69 7.29 15.35
C GLN A 35 15.23 7.44 16.79
N PRO A 36 15.33 8.68 17.28
CA PRO A 36 15.84 8.94 18.62
C PRO A 36 14.93 8.30 19.67
N GLY A 37 15.49 7.88 20.80
CA GLY A 37 14.74 7.16 21.85
C GLY A 37 13.52 7.92 22.39
N TRP A 38 13.49 9.25 22.31
CA TRP A 38 12.30 10.03 22.65
C TRP A 38 11.13 9.80 21.67
N LEU A 39 11.43 9.54 20.39
CA LEU A 39 10.42 9.19 19.40
C LEU A 39 9.83 7.81 19.69
N ALA A 40 10.69 6.88 20.14
CA ALA A 40 10.25 5.57 20.60
C ALA A 40 9.18 5.68 21.71
N ALA A 41 9.41 6.62 22.64
CA ALA A 41 8.51 6.92 23.75
C ALA A 41 7.27 7.75 23.35
N ALA A 42 7.39 8.64 22.36
CA ALA A 42 6.29 9.48 21.87
C ALA A 42 5.27 8.71 21.02
N CYS A 43 5.70 7.59 20.42
CA CYS A 43 4.94 6.83 19.41
C CYS A 43 4.80 5.34 19.77
N PRO A 44 4.35 4.98 20.98
CA PRO A 44 4.28 3.57 21.36
C PRO A 44 3.25 2.83 20.48
N GLU A 45 3.47 1.52 20.31
CA GLU A 45 2.40 0.66 19.81
C GLU A 45 1.19 0.75 20.74
N VAL A 46 0.03 1.08 20.18
CA VAL A 46 -1.21 1.20 20.93
C VAL A 46 -1.95 -0.13 20.88
N ALA A 47 -2.27 -0.71 22.03
CA ALA A 47 -3.13 -1.89 22.13
C ALA A 47 -4.43 -1.51 22.84
N LEU A 48 -5.56 -1.74 22.18
CA LEU A 48 -6.90 -1.50 22.71
C LEU A 48 -7.55 -2.84 23.09
N PRO A 49 -7.79 -3.13 24.38
CA PRO A 49 -8.51 -4.33 24.79
C PRO A 49 -9.97 -4.25 24.34
N LEU A 50 -10.39 -5.22 23.54
CA LEU A 50 -11.78 -5.55 23.26
C LEU A 50 -12.22 -6.69 24.19
N GLY A 51 -13.12 -6.35 25.10
CA GLY A 51 -13.66 -7.27 26.09
C GLY A 51 -14.26 -6.48 27.24
N CYS A 52 -15.31 -7.01 27.87
CA CYS A 52 -15.95 -6.32 28.97
C CYS A 52 -15.02 -6.37 30.20
N SER A 53 -14.48 -5.21 30.57
CA SER A 53 -13.68 -4.99 31.78
C SER A 53 -14.43 -5.27 33.10
N GLY A 54 -15.72 -5.63 33.03
CA GLY A 54 -16.57 -6.04 34.15
C GLY A 54 -17.09 -7.48 34.10
N CYS A 55 -16.69 -8.31 33.12
CA CYS A 55 -17.16 -9.71 33.04
C CYS A 55 -16.35 -10.70 33.90
N SER A 56 -15.54 -10.21 34.85
CA SER A 56 -14.72 -11.00 35.79
C SER A 56 -15.53 -11.62 36.94
N GLY A 57 -16.71 -12.19 36.63
CA GLY A 57 -17.54 -12.92 37.61
C GLY A 57 -17.34 -14.44 37.63
N GLY A 58 -16.53 -15.01 36.73
CA GLY A 58 -16.36 -16.47 36.60
C GLY A 58 -14.92 -16.86 36.33
N SER A 59 -14.46 -17.91 37.02
CA SER A 59 -13.10 -18.48 37.09
C SER A 59 -12.55 -19.08 35.78
N GLY A 60 -12.93 -18.54 34.63
CA GLY A 60 -12.46 -18.96 33.30
C GLY A 60 -12.33 -17.81 32.32
N ALA A 61 -12.01 -16.60 32.79
CA ALA A 61 -11.92 -15.41 31.95
C ALA A 61 -10.86 -15.60 30.85
N ALA A 62 -11.32 -15.81 29.61
CA ALA A 62 -10.49 -15.75 28.43
C ALA A 62 -9.78 -14.38 28.40
N ALA A 63 -8.49 -14.37 28.09
CA ALA A 63 -7.72 -13.12 27.96
C ALA A 63 -8.43 -12.17 26.99
N PRO A 64 -8.50 -10.86 27.28
CA PRO A 64 -9.17 -9.90 26.40
C PRO A 64 -8.51 -9.93 25.02
N PHE A 65 -9.32 -9.89 23.97
CA PHE A 65 -8.82 -9.71 22.61
C PHE A 65 -8.19 -8.32 22.51
N LEU A 66 -7.00 -8.19 21.93
CA LEU A 66 -6.30 -6.91 21.85
C LEU A 66 -6.24 -6.44 20.39
N LEU A 67 -6.89 -5.31 20.10
CA LEU A 67 -6.69 -4.59 18.84
C LEU A 67 -5.36 -3.84 18.90
N ARG A 68 -4.42 -4.21 18.04
CA ARG A 68 -3.13 -3.56 17.93
C ARG A 68 -3.22 -2.41 16.91
N ASN A 69 -2.51 -1.32 17.14
CA ASN A 69 -2.46 -0.14 16.26
C ASN A 69 -3.82 0.22 15.62
N PRO A 70 -4.87 0.49 16.41
CA PRO A 70 -6.22 0.74 15.88
C PRO A 70 -6.28 1.94 14.93
N SER A 71 -5.28 2.83 14.95
CA SER A 71 -5.14 3.95 14.01
C SER A 71 -4.93 3.52 12.56
N LEU A 72 -4.48 2.29 12.30
CA LEU A 72 -4.33 1.75 10.95
C LEU A 72 -5.65 1.30 10.32
N LEU A 73 -6.62 0.92 11.16
CA LEU A 73 -7.85 0.30 10.69
C LEU A 73 -8.64 1.21 9.72
N PRO A 74 -8.85 2.52 10.00
CA PRO A 74 -9.59 3.38 9.08
C PRO A 74 -8.93 3.51 7.70
N VAL A 75 -7.60 3.65 7.64
CA VAL A 75 -6.88 3.79 6.36
C VAL A 75 -6.86 2.47 5.60
N GLN A 76 -6.61 1.34 6.27
CA GLN A 76 -6.64 0.03 5.61
C GLN A 76 -8.04 -0.32 5.07
N LEU A 77 -9.10 -0.02 5.83
CA LEU A 77 -10.48 -0.19 5.37
C LEU A 77 -10.82 0.74 4.20
N ALA A 78 -10.32 1.99 4.23
CA ALA A 78 -10.46 2.90 3.09
C ALA A 78 -9.77 2.34 1.84
N GLY A 79 -8.58 1.75 1.98
CA GLY A 79 -7.89 1.07 0.90
C GLY A 79 -8.64 -0.12 0.32
N VAL A 80 -9.22 -0.97 1.18
CA VAL A 80 -10.12 -2.05 0.73
C VAL A 80 -11.31 -1.47 -0.05
N ALA A 81 -11.92 -0.39 0.45
CA ALA A 81 -13.04 0.27 -0.22
C ALA A 81 -12.63 0.85 -1.59
N VAL A 82 -11.47 1.50 -1.69
CA VAL A 82 -10.90 1.99 -2.97
C VAL A 82 -10.69 0.83 -3.94
N ALA A 83 -10.14 -0.29 -3.47
CA ALA A 83 -9.92 -1.48 -4.29
C ALA A 83 -11.24 -2.04 -4.83
N VAL A 84 -12.23 -2.24 -3.96
CA VAL A 84 -13.55 -2.78 -4.32
C VAL A 84 -14.27 -1.84 -5.27
N ALA A 85 -14.30 -0.53 -4.99
CA ALA A 85 -14.89 0.47 -5.88
C ALA A 85 -14.22 0.42 -7.26
N GLY A 86 -12.89 0.37 -7.31
CA GLY A 86 -12.15 0.24 -8.56
C GLY A 86 -12.51 -1.03 -9.34
N LEU A 87 -12.63 -2.18 -8.67
CA LEU A 87 -13.05 -3.43 -9.29
C LEU A 87 -14.47 -3.36 -9.87
N VAL A 88 -15.38 -2.68 -9.16
CA VAL A 88 -16.77 -2.49 -9.59
C VAL A 88 -16.88 -1.54 -10.78
N HIS A 89 -16.07 -0.47 -10.80
CA HIS A 89 -16.08 0.54 -11.86
C HIS A 89 -15.35 0.09 -13.12
N LEU A 90 -14.23 -0.62 -13.02
CA LEU A 90 -13.37 -0.96 -14.15
C LEU A 90 -13.75 -2.30 -14.80
N ARG A 91 -14.97 -2.38 -15.35
CA ARG A 91 -15.49 -3.65 -15.88
C ARG A 91 -14.93 -4.03 -17.25
N ALA A 92 -14.47 -3.06 -18.04
CA ALA A 92 -14.03 -3.32 -19.41
C ALA A 92 -12.82 -4.27 -19.44
N PRO A 93 -12.77 -5.23 -20.40
CA PRO A 93 -11.67 -6.19 -20.51
C PRO A 93 -10.28 -5.55 -20.61
N ARG A 94 -10.19 -4.36 -21.20
CA ARG A 94 -8.95 -3.59 -21.33
C ARG A 94 -8.27 -3.27 -19.99
N TRP A 95 -9.02 -3.26 -18.89
CA TRP A 95 -8.52 -3.00 -17.53
C TRP A 95 -8.27 -4.27 -16.71
N ALA A 96 -8.27 -5.45 -17.31
CA ALA A 96 -8.05 -6.71 -16.60
C ALA A 96 -6.74 -6.73 -15.78
N TYR A 97 -5.69 -6.03 -16.23
CA TYR A 97 -4.44 -5.93 -15.47
C TYR A 97 -4.58 -5.02 -14.23
N LEU A 98 -5.32 -3.91 -14.32
CA LEU A 98 -5.52 -2.97 -13.23
C LEU A 98 -6.42 -3.59 -12.17
N ARG A 99 -7.43 -4.36 -12.59
CA ARG A 99 -8.23 -5.20 -11.69
C ARG A 99 -7.38 -6.21 -10.94
N ALA A 100 -6.42 -6.87 -11.59
CA ALA A 100 -5.51 -7.77 -10.90
C ALA A 100 -4.67 -7.03 -9.84
N SER A 101 -4.13 -5.86 -10.17
CA SER A 101 -3.42 -5.02 -9.19
C SER A 101 -4.33 -4.59 -8.02
N LEU A 102 -5.58 -4.19 -8.28
CA LEU A 102 -6.56 -3.86 -7.24
C LEU A 102 -6.93 -5.06 -6.35
N LEU A 103 -7.01 -6.27 -6.91
CA LEU A 103 -7.23 -7.49 -6.12
C LEU A 103 -6.06 -7.75 -5.16
N PHE A 104 -4.82 -7.62 -5.63
CA PHE A 104 -3.65 -7.72 -4.77
C PHE A 104 -3.58 -6.59 -3.75
N PHE A 105 -4.01 -5.38 -4.12
CA PHE A 105 -4.11 -4.25 -3.19
C PHE A 105 -5.15 -4.50 -2.08
N ALA A 106 -6.32 -5.03 -2.41
CA ALA A 106 -7.31 -5.44 -1.42
C ALA A 106 -6.78 -6.56 -0.50
N ALA A 107 -6.08 -7.53 -1.08
CA ALA A 107 -5.45 -8.62 -0.33
C ALA A 107 -4.41 -8.06 0.65
N MET A 108 -3.54 -7.16 0.20
CA MET A 108 -2.54 -6.46 1.00
C MET A 108 -3.19 -5.74 2.18
N GLN A 109 -4.20 -4.89 1.93
CA GLN A 109 -4.89 -4.17 2.99
C GLN A 109 -5.55 -5.12 4.00
N THR A 110 -6.14 -6.21 3.53
CA THR A 110 -6.79 -7.21 4.39
C THR A 110 -5.77 -7.98 5.23
N SER A 111 -4.69 -8.45 4.62
CA SER A 111 -3.60 -9.13 5.35
C SER A 111 -2.93 -8.19 6.35
N SER A 112 -2.81 -6.91 6.01
CA SER A 112 -2.27 -5.87 6.87
C SER A 112 -3.15 -5.64 8.10
N ILE A 113 -4.48 -5.62 7.94
CA ILE A 113 -5.43 -5.59 9.08
C ILE A 113 -5.19 -6.81 9.97
N VAL A 114 -5.07 -8.00 9.39
CA VAL A 114 -4.86 -9.22 10.18
C VAL A 114 -3.53 -9.17 10.93
N CYS A 115 -2.40 -8.82 10.31
CA CYS A 115 -1.10 -8.85 11.00
C CYS A 115 -0.86 -7.66 11.94
N HIS A 116 -1.37 -6.47 11.62
CA HIS A 116 -1.10 -5.27 12.42
C HIS A 116 -2.19 -4.94 13.44
N VAL A 117 -3.41 -5.43 13.25
CA VAL A 117 -4.56 -5.07 14.08
C VAL A 117 -5.13 -6.25 14.85
N LEU A 118 -5.31 -7.40 14.20
CA LEU A 118 -6.08 -8.50 14.80
C LEU A 118 -5.21 -9.62 15.41
N ALA A 119 -4.08 -9.94 14.80
CA ALA A 119 -3.26 -11.07 15.22
C ALA A 119 -2.24 -10.67 16.31
N THR A 120 -2.12 -11.53 17.30
CA THR A 120 -1.07 -11.43 18.32
C THR A 120 0.30 -11.58 17.67
N ARG A 121 1.22 -10.64 17.94
CA ARG A 121 2.60 -10.68 17.40
C ARG A 121 3.26 -12.02 17.73
N GLY A 122 4.00 -12.57 16.77
CA GLY A 122 4.71 -13.84 16.93
C GLY A 122 3.83 -15.09 16.80
N SER A 123 2.50 -14.96 16.76
CA SER A 123 1.62 -16.11 16.49
C SER A 123 1.79 -16.64 15.05
N GLY A 124 1.40 -17.89 14.80
CA GLY A 124 1.41 -18.45 13.44
C GLY A 124 0.52 -17.67 12.47
N LEU A 125 -0.64 -17.18 12.94
CA LEU A 125 -1.53 -16.32 12.15
C LEU A 125 -0.86 -15.00 11.77
N TRP A 126 -0.14 -14.37 12.71
CA TRP A 126 0.61 -13.14 12.46
C TRP A 126 1.66 -13.33 11.37
N HIS A 127 2.46 -14.41 11.43
CA HIS A 127 3.45 -14.70 10.41
C HIS A 127 2.82 -15.00 9.03
N ALA A 128 1.72 -15.75 9.01
CA ALA A 128 1.01 -16.04 7.76
C ALA A 128 0.44 -14.77 7.11
N ALA A 129 -0.19 -13.91 7.91
CA ALA A 129 -0.72 -12.64 7.46
C ALA A 129 0.38 -11.68 7.00
N LEU A 130 1.51 -11.62 7.71
CA LEU A 130 2.69 -10.86 7.32
C LEU A 130 3.24 -11.30 5.95
N LEU A 131 3.36 -12.61 5.73
CA LEU A 131 3.82 -13.15 4.44
C LEU A 131 2.83 -12.83 3.31
N ALA A 132 1.54 -12.92 3.58
CA ALA A 132 0.49 -12.56 2.63
C ALA A 132 0.57 -11.07 2.29
N ASP A 133 0.80 -10.21 3.28
CA ASP A 133 0.96 -8.76 3.11
C ASP A 133 2.14 -8.42 2.21
N VAL A 134 3.33 -8.97 2.51
CA VAL A 134 4.53 -8.77 1.68
C VAL A 134 4.33 -9.26 0.25
N ALA A 135 3.75 -10.45 0.08
CA ALA A 135 3.51 -11.01 -1.24
C ALA A 135 2.47 -10.20 -2.04
N ALA A 136 1.38 -9.77 -1.39
CA ALA A 136 0.32 -8.99 -2.00
C ALA A 136 0.79 -7.58 -2.35
N THR A 137 1.58 -6.93 -1.49
CA THR A 137 2.25 -5.64 -1.79
C THR A 137 3.13 -5.78 -3.03
N GLY A 138 4.06 -6.76 -3.03
CA GLY A 138 4.97 -6.97 -4.15
C GLY A 138 4.24 -7.30 -5.45
N ALA A 139 3.22 -8.17 -5.40
CA ALA A 139 2.39 -8.51 -6.55
C ALA A 139 1.62 -7.28 -7.08
N SER A 140 0.98 -6.52 -6.20
CA SER A 140 0.24 -5.30 -6.56
C SER A 140 1.15 -4.30 -7.25
N SER A 141 2.31 -4.01 -6.64
CA SER A 141 3.32 -3.06 -7.12
C SER A 141 3.93 -3.48 -8.46
N LEU A 142 4.27 -4.77 -8.65
CA LEU A 142 4.77 -5.27 -9.93
C LEU A 142 3.71 -5.26 -11.03
N CYS A 143 2.47 -5.63 -10.71
CA CYS A 143 1.35 -5.52 -11.64
C CYS A 143 1.12 -4.08 -12.07
N LEU A 144 1.21 -3.14 -11.13
CA LEU A 144 1.12 -1.72 -11.41
C LEU A 144 2.29 -1.25 -12.28
N LEU A 145 3.54 -1.59 -11.93
CA LEU A 145 4.74 -1.30 -12.73
C LEU A 145 4.62 -1.80 -14.16
N ALA A 146 4.26 -3.07 -14.34
CA ALA A 146 4.07 -3.69 -15.65
C ALA A 146 3.01 -2.96 -16.48
N SER A 147 2.01 -2.36 -15.80
CA SER A 147 0.97 -1.57 -16.46
C SER A 147 1.36 -0.15 -16.85
N GLN A 148 2.36 0.44 -16.18
CA GLN A 148 2.85 1.79 -16.48
C GLN A 148 4.02 1.77 -17.48
N ALA A 149 4.82 0.70 -17.47
CA ALA A 149 5.95 0.51 -18.39
C ALA A 149 5.53 0.16 -19.83
N LEU A 150 4.25 -0.18 -20.04
CA LEU A 150 3.70 -0.53 -21.35
C LEU A 150 2.59 0.46 -21.73
N PRO A 151 2.46 0.84 -23.01
CA PRO A 151 1.31 1.61 -23.46
C PRO A 151 0.02 0.86 -23.12
N ALA A 152 -1.01 1.62 -22.71
CA ALA A 152 -2.29 1.03 -22.32
C ALA A 152 -2.80 0.13 -23.47
N PRO A 153 -3.15 -1.13 -23.19
CA PRO A 153 -3.54 -2.05 -24.24
C PRO A 153 -4.79 -1.55 -24.94
N THR A 154 -4.67 -1.31 -26.25
CA THR A 154 -5.78 -0.89 -27.13
C THR A 154 -6.64 -2.08 -27.57
N THR A 155 -6.17 -3.31 -27.34
CA THR A 155 -6.85 -4.55 -27.71
C THR A 155 -7.07 -5.45 -26.51
N THR A 156 -8.09 -6.30 -26.58
CA THR A 156 -8.39 -7.33 -25.58
C THR A 156 -7.25 -8.33 -25.42
N ALA A 157 -6.59 -8.73 -26.52
CA ALA A 157 -5.43 -9.61 -26.50
C ALA A 157 -4.23 -8.98 -25.78
N GLY A 158 -3.98 -7.68 -26.00
CA GLY A 158 -2.95 -6.93 -25.27
C GLY A 158 -3.23 -6.86 -23.77
N ALA A 159 -4.50 -6.65 -23.38
CA ALA A 159 -4.90 -6.64 -21.98
C ALA A 159 -4.72 -8.01 -21.31
N ALA A 160 -5.10 -9.10 -22.00
CA ALA A 160 -4.89 -10.46 -21.51
C ALA A 160 -3.39 -10.78 -21.34
N ALA A 161 -2.55 -10.35 -22.28
CA ALA A 161 -1.09 -10.53 -22.17
C ALA A 161 -0.50 -9.74 -20.98
N ALA A 162 -0.94 -8.51 -20.75
CA ALA A 162 -0.55 -7.71 -19.59
C ALA A 162 -1.00 -8.36 -18.27
N THR A 163 -2.23 -8.87 -18.21
CA THR A 163 -2.74 -9.62 -17.05
C THR A 163 -1.89 -10.88 -16.78
N ARG A 164 -1.55 -11.66 -17.82
CA ARG A 164 -0.68 -12.85 -17.64
C ARG A 164 0.69 -12.49 -17.07
N ARG A 165 1.32 -11.39 -17.53
CA ARG A 165 2.60 -10.92 -16.99
C ARG A 165 2.48 -10.49 -15.53
N CYS A 166 1.39 -9.80 -15.17
CA CYS A 166 1.08 -9.46 -13.78
C CYS A 166 0.97 -10.71 -12.90
N TRP A 167 0.20 -11.72 -13.32
CA TRP A 167 0.09 -12.98 -12.58
C TRP A 167 1.39 -13.76 -12.49
N ALA A 168 2.20 -13.77 -13.55
CA ALA A 168 3.53 -14.39 -13.53
C ALA A 168 4.46 -13.68 -12.53
N GLY A 169 4.45 -12.35 -12.50
CA GLY A 169 5.20 -11.55 -11.52
C GLY A 169 4.72 -11.81 -10.09
N ALA A 170 3.40 -11.85 -9.87
CA ALA A 170 2.82 -12.20 -8.58
C ALA A 170 3.23 -13.61 -8.12
N ALA A 171 3.18 -14.60 -9.01
CA ALA A 171 3.63 -15.95 -8.72
C ALA A 171 5.13 -16.00 -8.38
N ALA A 172 5.96 -15.24 -9.09
CA ALA A 172 7.39 -15.12 -8.79
C ALA A 172 7.64 -14.46 -7.43
N VAL A 173 6.86 -13.44 -7.05
CA VAL A 173 6.92 -12.82 -5.71
C VAL A 173 6.52 -13.83 -4.64
N VAL A 174 5.40 -14.53 -4.81
CA VAL A 174 4.94 -15.55 -3.85
C VAL A 174 6.00 -16.66 -3.70
N ALA A 175 6.55 -17.15 -4.81
CA ALA A 175 7.62 -18.14 -4.79
C ALA A 175 8.89 -17.60 -4.13
N GLY A 176 9.29 -16.36 -4.43
CA GLY A 176 10.44 -15.70 -3.82
C GLY A 176 10.28 -15.52 -2.32
N VAL A 177 9.12 -15.01 -1.87
CA VAL A 177 8.78 -14.86 -0.44
C VAL A 177 8.67 -16.21 0.26
N ALA A 178 8.28 -17.28 -0.43
CA ALA A 178 8.25 -18.63 0.13
C ALA A 178 9.64 -19.28 0.24
N THR A 179 10.50 -19.06 -0.77
CA THR A 179 11.78 -19.77 -0.94
C THR A 179 12.96 -19.01 -0.32
N LEU A 180 12.90 -17.68 -0.30
CA LEU A 180 13.97 -16.80 0.16
C LEU A 180 13.69 -16.20 1.55
N ARG A 181 12.86 -16.86 2.36
CA ARG A 181 12.61 -16.48 3.77
C ARG A 181 13.89 -16.39 4.60
N SER A 182 14.95 -17.08 4.16
CA SER A 182 16.29 -17.05 4.76
C SER A 182 17.11 -15.83 4.39
N LEU A 183 16.70 -15.04 3.39
CA LEU A 183 17.38 -13.81 2.98
C LEU A 183 16.66 -12.60 3.59
N PRO A 184 17.26 -11.93 4.57
CA PRO A 184 16.54 -10.94 5.37
C PRO A 184 16.18 -9.66 4.60
N TRP A 185 16.79 -9.41 3.43
CA TRP A 185 16.52 -8.24 2.57
C TRP A 185 15.41 -8.47 1.53
N VAL A 186 14.98 -9.71 1.27
CA VAL A 186 14.01 -10.01 0.20
C VAL A 186 12.62 -9.45 0.51
N PRO A 187 12.05 -9.62 1.71
CA PRO A 187 10.77 -8.99 2.07
C PRO A 187 10.82 -7.48 1.93
N GLU A 188 11.96 -6.87 2.25
CA GLU A 188 12.17 -5.43 2.24
C GLU A 188 12.20 -4.84 0.83
N ALA A 189 13.02 -5.43 -0.04
CA ALA A 189 13.11 -5.04 -1.44
C ALA A 189 11.77 -5.28 -2.15
N THR A 190 11.06 -6.35 -1.76
CA THR A 190 9.74 -6.66 -2.28
C THR A 190 8.70 -5.65 -1.81
N TYR A 191 8.72 -5.23 -0.55
CA TYR A 191 7.71 -4.35 0.01
C TYR A 191 8.01 -2.86 -0.30
N ILE A 192 9.16 -2.33 0.11
CA ILE A 192 9.51 -0.91 -0.13
C ILE A 192 9.97 -0.71 -1.57
N GLY A 193 10.88 -1.55 -2.04
CA GLY A 193 11.54 -1.35 -3.34
C GLY A 193 10.55 -1.37 -4.50
N THR A 194 9.69 -2.39 -4.58
CA THR A 194 8.70 -2.46 -5.66
C THR A 194 7.66 -1.35 -5.56
N THR A 195 7.23 -0.98 -4.35
CA THR A 195 6.22 0.07 -4.16
C THR A 195 6.78 1.45 -4.51
N ALA A 196 8.02 1.76 -4.12
CA ALA A 196 8.69 3.00 -4.51
C ALA A 196 8.84 3.13 -6.03
N LEU A 197 9.28 2.04 -6.69
CA LEU A 197 9.37 2.00 -8.15
C LEU A 197 7.99 2.15 -8.81
N ALA A 198 6.97 1.47 -8.30
CA ALA A 198 5.61 1.54 -8.81
C ALA A 198 5.04 2.95 -8.70
N SER A 199 5.24 3.60 -7.56
CA SER A 199 4.81 4.98 -7.33
C SER A 199 5.53 5.97 -8.23
N ALA A 200 6.85 5.83 -8.39
CA ALA A 200 7.62 6.68 -9.31
C ALA A 200 7.18 6.50 -10.77
N ALA A 201 7.06 5.25 -11.24
CA ALA A 201 6.62 4.95 -12.60
C ALA A 201 5.19 5.44 -12.86
N THR A 202 4.30 5.27 -11.88
CA THR A 202 2.93 5.76 -11.94
C THR A 202 2.88 7.28 -12.02
N GLY A 203 3.55 7.98 -11.10
CA GLY A 203 3.60 9.44 -11.11
C GLY A 203 4.13 10.00 -12.43
N LEU A 204 5.22 9.43 -12.95
CA LEU A 204 5.79 9.83 -14.23
C LEU A 204 4.86 9.54 -15.40
N GLY A 205 4.20 8.37 -15.41
CA GLY A 205 3.22 8.00 -16.42
C GLY A 205 2.01 8.93 -16.44
N LEU A 206 1.49 9.28 -15.27
CA LEU A 206 0.37 10.21 -15.11
C LEU A 206 0.73 11.62 -15.58
N LEU A 207 1.90 12.13 -15.20
CA LEU A 207 2.40 13.44 -15.65
C LEU A 207 2.52 13.50 -17.18
N ARG A 208 3.10 12.46 -17.80
CA ARG A 208 3.23 12.37 -19.26
C ARG A 208 1.87 12.37 -19.95
N ARG A 209 0.90 11.60 -19.44
CA ARG A 209 -0.47 11.56 -19.98
C ARG A 209 -1.15 12.92 -19.84
N TRP A 210 -1.05 13.56 -18.68
CA TRP A 210 -1.63 14.88 -18.43
C TRP A 210 -1.03 15.95 -19.35
N ALA A 211 0.29 15.95 -19.54
CA ALA A 211 0.97 16.88 -20.44
C ALA A 211 0.54 16.71 -21.91
N ALA A 212 0.20 15.49 -22.33
CA ALA A 212 -0.28 15.21 -23.68
C ALA A 212 -1.76 15.62 -23.91
N LEU A 213 -2.52 15.92 -22.86
CA LEU A 213 -3.92 16.33 -23.01
C LEU A 213 -4.05 17.76 -23.54
N PRO A 214 -5.11 18.06 -24.33
CA PRO A 214 -5.50 19.42 -24.66
C PRO A 214 -5.72 20.28 -23.40
N ALA A 215 -5.43 21.59 -23.48
CA ALA A 215 -5.48 22.49 -22.32
C ALA A 215 -6.83 22.46 -21.57
N HIS A 216 -7.95 22.39 -22.30
CA HIS A 216 -9.29 22.31 -21.70
C HIS A 216 -9.54 21.00 -20.93
N ALA A 217 -8.93 19.88 -21.37
CA ALA A 217 -9.04 18.59 -20.70
C ALA A 217 -8.12 18.49 -19.49
N ARG A 218 -6.96 19.18 -19.48
CA ARG A 218 -6.02 19.19 -18.34
C ARG A 218 -6.65 19.63 -17.04
N VAL A 219 -7.53 20.63 -17.08
CA VAL A 219 -8.23 21.15 -15.90
C VAL A 219 -9.12 20.08 -15.26
N ARG A 220 -9.85 19.31 -16.08
CA ARG A 220 -10.72 18.22 -15.60
C ARG A 220 -9.92 17.12 -14.88
N HIS A 221 -8.71 16.84 -15.34
CA HIS A 221 -7.86 15.78 -14.76
C HIS A 221 -6.92 16.26 -13.64
N LEU A 222 -6.92 17.56 -13.32
CA LEU A 222 -6.09 18.15 -12.28
C LEU A 222 -6.33 17.52 -10.88
N PRO A 223 -7.57 17.24 -10.45
CA PRO A 223 -7.81 16.62 -9.14
C PRO A 223 -7.17 15.24 -9.01
N ALA A 224 -7.26 14.40 -10.05
CA ALA A 224 -6.65 13.08 -10.03
C ALA A 224 -5.12 13.15 -10.02
N LEU A 225 -4.53 14.11 -10.75
CA LEU A 225 -3.08 14.35 -10.70
C LEU A 225 -2.65 14.86 -9.32
N ALA A 226 -3.43 15.74 -8.70
CA ALA A 226 -3.18 16.22 -7.34
C ALA A 226 -3.25 15.08 -6.32
N LEU A 227 -4.25 14.20 -6.41
CA LEU A 227 -4.35 13.00 -5.55
C LEU A 227 -3.15 12.07 -5.73
N ALA A 228 -2.73 11.81 -6.96
CA ALA A 228 -1.54 11.00 -7.23
C ALA A 228 -0.26 11.66 -6.69
N GLY A 229 -0.12 12.97 -6.87
CA GLY A 229 1.01 13.74 -6.34
C GLY A 229 1.06 13.71 -4.81
N LEU A 230 -0.08 13.88 -4.15
CA LEU A 230 -0.22 13.75 -2.69
C LEU A 230 0.12 12.34 -2.23
N GLY A 231 -0.31 11.31 -2.96
CA GLY A 231 0.03 9.91 -2.67
C GLY A 231 1.53 9.65 -2.72
N VAL A 232 2.20 10.07 -3.80
CA VAL A 232 3.67 9.95 -3.94
C VAL A 232 4.38 10.76 -2.86
N ALA A 233 3.94 11.98 -2.58
CA ALA A 233 4.53 12.82 -1.53
C ALA A 233 4.38 12.17 -0.15
N ALA A 234 3.19 11.64 0.19
CA ALA A 234 2.96 10.91 1.43
C ALA A 234 3.89 9.71 1.55
N MET A 235 4.09 8.94 0.48
CA MET A 235 5.01 7.81 0.50
C MET A 235 6.48 8.22 0.69
N VAL A 236 6.97 9.21 -0.06
CA VAL A 236 8.37 9.65 0.00
C VAL A 236 8.68 10.38 1.31
N LEU A 237 7.73 11.18 1.80
CA LEU A 237 7.94 12.04 2.95
C LEU A 237 7.53 11.38 4.27
N SER A 238 6.74 10.31 4.27
CA SER A 238 6.32 9.63 5.51
C SER A 238 7.50 9.25 6.41
N LEU A 239 8.53 8.62 5.83
CA LEU A 239 9.73 8.19 6.56
C LEU A 239 10.53 9.34 7.18
N PRO A 240 10.98 10.35 6.42
CA PRO A 240 11.74 11.45 7.00
C PRO A 240 10.90 12.35 7.91
N LEU A 241 9.57 12.39 7.73
CA LEU A 241 8.69 13.21 8.56
C LEU A 241 8.14 12.46 9.80
N ASP A 242 8.39 11.15 9.96
CA ASP A 242 7.91 10.38 11.11
C ASP A 242 8.15 11.07 12.46
N PRO A 243 9.36 11.61 12.73
CA PRO A 243 9.64 12.22 14.02
C PRO A 243 8.79 13.47 14.26
N LEU A 244 8.49 14.22 13.20
CA LEU A 244 7.71 15.45 13.26
C LEU A 244 6.20 15.15 13.33
N LEU A 245 5.72 14.26 12.48
CA LEU A 245 4.30 13.90 12.38
C LEU A 245 3.82 13.22 13.67
N CYS A 246 4.64 12.32 14.21
CA CYS A 246 4.26 11.65 15.44
C CYS A 246 4.38 12.57 16.67
N ALA A 247 5.34 13.50 16.71
CA ALA A 247 5.38 14.51 17.77
C ALA A 247 4.15 15.45 17.73
N ALA A 248 3.67 15.80 16.52
CA ALA A 248 2.57 16.74 16.34
C ALA A 248 1.19 16.14 16.60
N ALA A 249 0.96 14.87 16.23
CA ALA A 249 -0.38 14.27 16.22
C ALA A 249 -0.43 12.85 16.80
N GLY A 250 0.67 12.40 17.41
CA GLY A 250 0.78 11.09 18.04
C GLY A 250 0.72 9.94 17.03
N PRO A 251 0.36 8.72 17.49
CA PRO A 251 0.39 7.50 16.68
C PRO A 251 -0.66 7.46 15.56
N TRP A 252 -1.53 8.46 15.45
CA TRP A 252 -2.58 8.56 14.43
C TRP A 252 -2.09 9.14 13.10
N LEU A 253 -0.99 9.91 13.11
CA LEU A 253 -0.31 10.41 11.89
C LEU A 253 1.12 9.87 11.77
N GLY A 254 1.41 8.72 12.37
CA GLY A 254 2.71 8.06 12.17
C GLY A 254 2.95 7.70 10.70
N THR A 255 4.20 7.34 10.38
CA THR A 255 4.64 6.94 9.03
C THR A 255 3.74 5.89 8.40
N VAL A 256 3.34 4.88 9.18
CA VAL A 256 2.61 3.72 8.64
C VAL A 256 1.21 4.14 8.16
N PRO A 257 0.34 4.79 8.97
CA PRO A 257 -0.93 5.34 8.46
C PRO A 257 -0.77 6.24 7.22
N VAL A 258 0.24 7.12 7.20
CA VAL A 258 0.49 8.05 6.08
C VAL A 258 0.93 7.30 4.82
N LEU A 259 1.74 6.25 4.96
CA LEU A 259 2.14 5.38 3.87
C LEU A 259 0.93 4.67 3.24
N PHE A 260 0.06 4.09 4.08
CA PHE A 260 -1.18 3.45 3.62
C PHE A 260 -2.10 4.45 2.92
N ALA A 261 -2.34 5.61 3.52
CA ALA A 261 -3.13 6.68 2.90
C ALA A 261 -2.53 7.12 1.55
N GLY A 262 -1.19 7.21 1.46
CA GLY A 262 -0.50 7.53 0.22
C GLY A 262 -0.77 6.51 -0.89
N CYS A 263 -0.71 5.23 -0.56
CA CYS A 263 -1.07 4.14 -1.46
C CYS A 263 -2.55 4.20 -1.89
N ASP A 264 -3.47 4.43 -0.94
CA ASP A 264 -4.91 4.54 -1.20
C ASP A 264 -5.22 5.67 -2.18
N LEU A 265 -4.63 6.85 -1.96
CA LEU A 265 -4.77 8.02 -2.84
C LEU A 265 -4.22 7.75 -4.24
N GLY A 266 -3.08 7.04 -4.33
CA GLY A 266 -2.49 6.64 -5.60
C GLY A 266 -3.41 5.72 -6.41
N PHE A 267 -3.97 4.68 -5.78
CA PHE A 267 -4.91 3.79 -6.43
C PHE A 267 -6.24 4.47 -6.77
N ALA A 268 -6.75 5.34 -5.89
CA ALA A 268 -7.95 6.12 -6.17
C ALA A 268 -7.76 7.03 -7.41
N ALA A 269 -6.63 7.72 -7.50
CA ALA A 269 -6.30 8.54 -8.66
C ALA A 269 -6.25 7.71 -9.96
N LEU A 270 -5.66 6.52 -9.92
CA LEU A 270 -5.60 5.62 -11.07
C LEU A 270 -6.98 5.13 -11.50
N VAL A 271 -7.83 4.75 -10.55
CA VAL A 271 -9.21 4.32 -10.83
C VAL A 271 -10.01 5.45 -11.46
N LEU A 272 -9.94 6.66 -10.91
CA LEU A 272 -10.65 7.84 -11.43
C LEU A 272 -10.21 8.14 -12.87
N LEU A 273 -8.91 8.12 -13.15
CA LEU A 273 -8.38 8.36 -14.50
C LEU A 273 -8.78 7.28 -15.50
N ALA A 274 -8.79 6.01 -15.08
CA ALA A 274 -9.22 4.91 -15.93
C ALA A 274 -10.73 4.98 -16.23
N ALA A 275 -11.55 5.34 -15.24
CA ALA A 275 -13.00 5.54 -15.39
C ALA A 275 -13.33 6.73 -16.30
N ASP A 276 -12.65 7.87 -16.16
CA ASP A 276 -12.83 9.01 -17.06
C ASP A 276 -12.44 8.67 -18.51
N GLY A 277 -11.40 7.84 -18.70
CA GLY A 277 -11.01 7.33 -20.00
C GLY A 277 -12.03 6.36 -20.64
N GLU A 278 -12.92 5.74 -19.86
CA GLU A 278 -14.10 5.05 -20.39
C GLU A 278 -15.17 6.03 -20.86
N GLY A 279 -15.44 7.07 -20.08
CA GLY A 279 -16.40 8.11 -20.44
C GLY A 279 -16.05 8.82 -21.76
N LEU A 280 -14.76 9.13 -21.97
CA LEU A 280 -14.29 9.78 -23.20
C LEU A 280 -14.33 8.85 -24.42
N ALA A 281 -13.98 7.57 -24.26
CA ALA A 281 -14.05 6.59 -25.35
C ALA A 281 -15.51 6.28 -25.75
N ALA A 282 -16.41 6.17 -24.76
CA ALA A 282 -17.84 5.97 -24.99
C ALA A 282 -18.50 7.19 -25.66
N ALA A 283 -18.13 8.41 -25.26
CA ALA A 283 -18.63 9.64 -25.88
C ALA A 283 -18.08 9.89 -27.29
N GLY A 284 -16.86 9.46 -27.58
CA GLY A 284 -16.23 9.56 -28.91
C GLY A 284 -16.75 8.52 -29.92
N GLY A 285 -17.11 7.32 -29.44
CA GLY A 285 -17.67 6.26 -30.29
C GLY A 285 -19.07 6.56 -30.83
N GLY A 286 -19.86 7.41 -30.16
CA GLY A 286 -21.21 7.79 -30.60
C GLY A 286 -21.27 8.82 -31.75
N ARG A 287 -20.13 9.38 -32.20
CA ARG A 287 -20.10 10.36 -33.30
C ARG A 287 -19.56 9.83 -34.63
N ALA A 288 -19.06 8.59 -34.67
CA ALA A 288 -18.43 8.05 -35.87
C ALA A 288 -19.36 7.19 -36.76
N GLU A 289 -20.63 7.01 -36.40
CA GLU A 289 -21.53 6.04 -37.07
C GLU A 289 -22.79 6.69 -37.70
N LYS A 290 -22.69 7.95 -38.13
CA LYS A 290 -23.69 8.62 -38.98
C LYS A 290 -23.04 9.50 -40.05
N ALA A 291 -22.13 8.92 -40.80
CA ALA A 291 -21.66 9.48 -42.07
C ALA A 291 -21.44 8.32 -43.04
N ASP A 292 -22.56 7.74 -43.47
CA ASP A 292 -22.73 7.08 -44.78
C ASP A 292 -24.22 7.23 -45.17
#